data_AF-A0A7Y5VP43-F1
#
_entry.id   AF-A0A7Y5VP43-F1
#
_cell.length_a   1.000
_cell.length_b   1.000
_cell.length_c   1.000
_cell.angle_alpha   90.00
_cell.angle_beta   90.00
_cell.angle_gamma   90.00
#
_symmetry.space_group_name_H-M   'P 1'
#
loop_
_entity.id
_entity.type
_entity.pdbx_description
1 polymer ?
#
loop_
_entity_poly.entity_id
_entity_poly.type
_entity_poly.pdbx_seq_one_letter_code
_entity_poly.pdbx_strand_id
1 'polypeptide(L)'
;MNSTLQLFNYLAPDGRRGVGIEYEGDKLDFSRAWATFHALESGGSVMPPGSTDEMLGRGNFTKAAISRVLDHARTLQPEALASLKLKGDWKWAAPVLKPGKIIALVQNYRKHAEEFGNTPPEKIVFFAKFPSTMLPHMGEIVFPGSLNSRVDHEVELGVVI
;
A
#
# COMPACT_ATOMS: atom_id res chain seq x y z
N MET A 1 21.94 0.65 7.86
CA MET A 1 21.63 -0.08 6.62
C MET A 1 20.45 0.61 5.96
N ASN A 2 20.52 0.88 4.65
CA ASN A 2 19.43 1.50 3.90
C ASN A 2 18.41 0.40 3.53
N SER A 3 17.61 -0.05 4.50
CA SER A 3 16.50 -0.95 4.19
C SER A 3 15.40 -0.15 3.47
N THR A 4 14.88 -0.72 2.39
CA THR A 4 13.68 -0.21 1.72
C THR A 4 12.50 -0.39 2.67
N LEU A 5 11.70 0.67 2.87
CA LEU A 5 10.49 0.60 3.69
C LEU A 5 9.31 0.26 2.78
N GLN A 6 8.61 -0.83 3.08
CA GLN A 6 7.45 -1.29 2.32
C GLN A 6 6.23 -1.29 3.22
N LEU A 7 5.33 -0.35 2.99
CA LEU A 7 4.06 -0.23 3.71
C LEU A 7 2.93 -0.87 2.91
N PHE A 8 1.94 -1.39 3.60
CA PHE A 8 0.74 -1.95 3.00
C PHE A 8 -0.49 -1.70 3.87
N ASN A 9 -1.67 -1.71 3.27
CA ASN A 9 -2.91 -1.70 4.03
C ASN A 9 -3.38 -3.13 4.27
N TYR A 10 -3.94 -3.39 5.45
CA TYR A 10 -4.56 -4.67 5.78
C TYR A 10 -5.91 -4.49 6.46
N LEU A 11 -6.71 -5.57 6.44
CA LEU A 11 -7.95 -5.74 7.18
C LEU A 11 -7.79 -6.92 8.15
N ALA A 12 -7.91 -6.66 9.44
CA ALA A 12 -7.89 -7.69 10.46
C ALA A 12 -9.23 -8.47 10.52
N PRO A 13 -9.25 -9.67 11.12
CA PRO A 13 -10.46 -10.49 11.25
C PRO A 13 -11.62 -9.80 11.99
N ASP A 14 -11.32 -8.90 12.92
CA ASP A 14 -12.28 -8.07 13.67
C ASP A 14 -12.85 -6.89 12.85
N GLY A 15 -12.46 -6.76 11.58
CA GLY A 15 -12.87 -5.68 10.68
C GLY A 15 -12.03 -4.40 10.82
N ARG A 16 -11.05 -4.37 11.73
CA ARG A 16 -10.15 -3.22 11.88
C ARG A 16 -9.24 -3.10 10.67
N ARG A 17 -9.13 -1.89 10.12
CA ARG A 17 -8.12 -1.56 9.11
C ARG A 17 -6.86 -1.03 9.77
N GLY A 18 -5.72 -1.30 9.15
CA GLY A 18 -4.45 -0.77 9.59
C GLY A 18 -3.42 -0.71 8.47
N VAL A 19 -2.32 -0.07 8.80
CA VAL A 19 -1.11 -0.03 8.00
C VAL A 19 -0.15 -1.06 8.58
N GLY A 20 0.31 -1.96 7.73
CA GLY A 20 1.38 -2.88 8.00
C GLY A 20 2.68 -2.43 7.34
N ILE A 21 3.79 -2.96 7.83
CA ILE A 21 5.12 -2.71 7.27
C ILE A 21 5.92 -4.01 7.19
N GLU A 22 6.63 -4.21 6.08
CA GLU A 22 7.63 -5.27 5.98
C GLU A 22 8.94 -4.78 6.61
N TYR A 23 9.44 -5.54 7.57
CA TYR A 23 10.64 -5.20 8.32
C TYR A 23 11.40 -6.47 8.71
N GLU A 24 12.66 -6.58 8.28
CA GLU A 24 13.55 -7.72 8.59
C GLU A 24 12.93 -9.11 8.27
N GLY A 25 12.11 -9.18 7.21
CA GLY A 25 11.42 -10.41 6.78
C GLY A 25 10.08 -10.65 7.47
N ASP A 26 9.74 -9.88 8.49
CA ASP A 26 8.45 -9.93 9.18
C ASP A 26 7.47 -8.89 8.65
N LYS A 27 6.18 -9.17 8.82
CA LYS A 27 5.08 -8.22 8.61
C LYS A 27 4.59 -7.73 9.96
N LEU A 28 4.76 -6.43 10.22
CA LEU A 28 4.44 -5.80 11.50
C LEU A 28 3.21 -4.89 11.38
N ASP A 29 2.44 -4.79 12.47
CA ASP A 29 1.32 -3.85 12.63
C ASP A 29 1.87 -2.45 12.92
N PHE A 30 2.17 -1.70 11.86
CA PHE A 30 2.73 -0.35 11.96
C PHE A 30 1.75 0.62 12.66
N SER A 31 0.44 0.47 12.45
CA SER A 31 -0.58 1.24 13.17
C SER A 31 -0.46 1.08 14.69
N ARG A 32 -0.25 -0.14 15.19
CA ARG A 32 -0.01 -0.36 16.63
C ARG A 32 1.32 0.21 17.10
N ALA A 33 2.38 0.08 16.29
CA ALA A 33 3.68 0.69 16.58
C ALA A 33 3.56 2.21 16.72
N TRP A 34 2.82 2.86 15.82
CA TRP A 34 2.55 4.30 15.82
C TRP A 34 1.85 4.75 17.10
N ALA A 35 0.76 4.07 17.49
CA ALA A 35 0.04 4.42 18.72
C ALA A 35 0.93 4.30 19.97
N THR A 36 1.74 3.25 20.04
CA THR A 36 2.67 3.00 21.15
C THR A 36 3.75 4.08 21.23
N PHE A 37 4.36 4.43 20.09
CA PHE A 37 5.35 5.50 19.98
C PHE A 37 4.81 6.83 20.52
N HIS A 38 3.62 7.25 20.09
CA HIS A 38 3.04 8.53 20.51
C HIS A 38 2.59 8.55 21.98
N ALA A 39 2.07 7.43 22.49
CA ALA A 39 1.71 7.31 23.90
C ALA A 39 2.93 7.52 24.82
N LEU A 40 4.10 7.02 24.40
CA LEU A 40 5.33 7.12 25.17
C LEU A 40 6.04 8.46 25.01
N GLU A 41 6.12 9.01 23.80
CA GLU A 41 6.85 10.27 23.54
C GLU A 41 6.07 11.51 23.97
N SER A 42 4.75 11.51 23.82
CA SER A 42 3.91 12.70 24.02
C SER A 42 3.03 12.61 25.27
N GLY A 43 3.04 11.47 25.98
CA GLY A 43 2.16 11.22 27.13
C GLY A 43 0.67 11.20 26.81
N GLY A 44 0.31 11.16 25.52
CA GLY A 44 -1.06 11.27 25.02
C GLY A 44 -1.39 10.20 23.98
N SER A 45 -2.66 9.80 23.92
CA SER A 45 -3.12 8.84 22.92
C SER A 45 -3.37 9.54 21.58
N VAL A 46 -2.68 9.10 20.53
CA VAL A 46 -2.94 9.54 19.14
C VAL A 46 -3.63 8.40 18.40
N MET A 47 -4.65 8.74 17.61
CA MET A 47 -5.31 7.77 16.74
C MET A 47 -4.30 7.20 15.72
N PRO A 48 -4.08 5.88 15.70
CA PRO A 48 -3.16 5.28 14.76
C PRO A 48 -3.69 5.44 13.32
N PRO A 49 -2.80 5.50 12.31
CA PRO A 49 -3.24 5.55 10.92
C PRO A 49 -4.01 4.27 10.58
N GLY A 50 -5.19 4.41 9.97
CA GLY A 50 -5.96 3.28 9.45
C GLY A 50 -5.59 2.91 8.01
N SER A 51 -4.82 3.75 7.32
CA SER A 51 -4.39 3.54 5.93
C SER A 51 -3.19 4.38 5.51
N THR A 52 -2.52 3.96 4.45
CA THR A 52 -1.42 4.69 3.80
C THR A 52 -1.88 6.03 3.20
N ASP A 53 -3.10 6.10 2.63
CA ASP A 53 -3.64 7.36 2.10
C ASP A 53 -3.98 8.36 3.20
N GLU A 54 -4.39 7.89 4.37
CA GLU A 54 -4.52 8.73 5.57
C GLU A 54 -3.15 9.24 6.05
N MET A 55 -2.10 8.40 6.04
CA MET A 55 -0.75 8.86 6.37
C MET A 55 -0.25 9.92 5.38
N LEU A 56 -0.51 9.73 4.09
CA LEU A 56 -0.15 10.67 3.04
C LEU A 56 -0.85 12.02 3.26
N GLY A 57 -2.18 11.99 3.45
CA GLY A 57 -2.97 13.20 3.69
C GLY A 57 -2.58 13.95 4.97
N ARG A 58 -2.03 13.26 5.97
CA ARG A 58 -1.51 13.87 7.21
C ARG A 58 -0.05 14.33 7.10
N GLY A 59 0.63 14.10 5.99
CA GLY A 59 2.07 14.41 5.84
C GLY A 59 3.01 13.48 6.60
N ASN A 60 2.50 12.34 7.09
CA ASN A 60 3.24 11.37 7.90
C ASN A 60 3.75 10.17 7.08
N PHE A 61 3.46 10.12 5.79
CA PHE A 61 4.02 9.13 4.86
C PHE A 61 5.43 9.54 4.41
N THR A 62 6.37 9.62 5.36
CA THR A 62 7.76 9.99 5.08
C THR A 62 8.72 8.97 5.69
N LYS A 63 9.84 8.71 5.00
CA LYS A 63 10.88 7.80 5.51
C LYS A 63 11.32 8.17 6.92
N ALA A 64 11.49 9.47 7.20
CA ALA A 64 11.89 9.94 8.52
C ALA A 64 10.87 9.61 9.61
N ALA A 65 9.58 9.88 9.39
CA ALA A 65 8.54 9.56 10.36
C ALA A 65 8.40 8.05 10.60
N ILE A 66 8.40 7.27 9.52
CA ILE A 66 8.28 5.81 9.59
C ILE A 66 9.49 5.20 10.31
N SER A 67 10.70 5.60 9.94
CA SER A 67 11.93 5.13 10.59
C SER A 67 11.96 5.48 12.07
N ARG A 68 11.54 6.68 12.47
CA ARG A 68 11.50 7.07 13.89
C ARG A 68 10.60 6.15 14.73
N VAL A 69 9.42 5.79 14.20
CA VAL A 69 8.51 4.86 14.89
C VAL A 69 9.13 3.46 15.01
N LEU A 70 9.75 2.96 13.95
CA LEU A 70 10.41 1.64 13.96
C LEU A 70 11.62 1.61 14.90
N ASP A 71 12.46 2.64 14.86
CA ASP A 71 13.65 2.74 15.70
C ASP A 71 13.24 2.78 17.17
N HIS A 72 12.16 3.50 17.51
CA HIS A 72 11.62 3.48 18.87
C HIS A 72 11.07 2.10 19.27
N ALA A 73 10.35 1.41 18.36
CA ALA A 73 9.87 0.06 18.63
C ALA A 73 11.03 -0.93 18.89
N ARG A 74 12.21 -0.70 18.28
CA ARG A 74 13.42 -1.49 18.52
C ARG A 74 14.08 -1.21 19.86
N THR A 75 14.10 0.05 20.31
CA THR A 75 14.83 0.43 21.53
C THR A 75 14.11 0.01 22.81
N LEU A 76 12.79 -0.19 22.76
CA LEU A 76 12.00 -0.53 23.95
C LEU A 76 12.25 -1.95 24.47
N GLN A 77 12.46 -2.94 23.59
CA GLN A 77 12.92 -4.32 23.86
C GLN A 77 12.68 -5.23 22.63
N PRO A 78 13.47 -6.30 22.39
CA PRO A 78 13.24 -7.25 21.28
C PRO A 78 11.81 -7.83 21.24
N GLU A 79 11.21 -8.03 22.41
CA GLU A 79 9.84 -8.54 22.58
C GLU A 79 8.79 -7.58 22.02
N ALA A 80 9.09 -6.28 21.96
CA ALA A 80 8.17 -5.27 21.43
C ALA A 80 7.90 -5.49 19.94
N LEU A 81 8.95 -5.73 19.13
CA LEU A 81 8.78 -6.08 17.72
C LEU A 81 8.03 -7.40 17.53
N ALA A 82 8.34 -8.41 18.35
CA ALA A 82 7.65 -9.70 18.28
C ALA A 82 6.14 -9.56 18.57
N SER A 83 5.74 -8.65 19.45
CA SER A 83 4.34 -8.34 19.78
C SER A 83 3.57 -7.60 18.67
N LEU A 84 4.30 -6.94 17.76
CA LEU A 84 3.76 -6.21 16.62
C LEU A 84 3.60 -7.08 15.38
N LYS A 85 4.17 -8.29 15.34
CA LYS A 85 3.99 -9.20 14.20
C LYS A 85 2.51 -9.43 13.93
N LEU A 86 2.09 -9.21 12.68
CA LEU A 86 0.76 -9.56 12.21
C LEU A 86 0.65 -11.09 12.16
N LYS A 87 -0.23 -11.65 12.99
CA LYS A 87 -0.52 -13.08 13.10
C LYS A 87 -1.96 -13.36 12.66
N GLY A 88 -2.23 -14.58 12.20
CA GLY A 88 -3.57 -15.03 11.83
C GLY A 88 -4.08 -14.47 10.48
N ASP A 89 -5.40 -14.49 10.32
CA ASP A 89 -6.08 -14.36 9.02
C ASP A 89 -6.41 -12.90 8.63
N TRP A 90 -5.42 -12.03 8.65
CA TRP A 90 -5.59 -10.69 8.07
C TRP A 90 -5.58 -10.77 6.53
N LYS A 91 -6.24 -9.81 5.88
CA LYS A 91 -6.34 -9.72 4.41
C LYS A 91 -5.67 -8.46 3.92
N TRP A 92 -5.12 -8.50 2.72
CA TRP A 92 -4.64 -7.30 2.03
C TRP A 92 -5.80 -6.33 1.78
N ALA A 93 -5.52 -5.05 1.89
CA ALA A 93 -6.39 -3.98 1.41
C ALA A 93 -5.69 -3.22 0.27
N ALA A 94 -6.46 -2.46 -0.52
CA ALA A 94 -5.90 -1.66 -1.61
C ALA A 94 -4.84 -0.67 -1.06
N PRO A 95 -3.74 -0.42 -1.80
CA PRO A 95 -2.66 0.46 -1.35
C PRO A 95 -3.08 1.93 -1.21
N VAL A 96 -4.23 2.31 -1.76
CA VAL A 96 -4.92 3.59 -1.54
C VAL A 96 -6.40 3.24 -1.37
N LEU A 97 -6.98 3.49 -0.20
CA LEU A 97 -8.36 3.08 0.08
C LEU A 97 -9.40 3.99 -0.59
N LYS A 98 -9.08 5.27 -0.74
CA LYS A 98 -9.97 6.28 -1.34
C LYS A 98 -9.24 7.07 -2.44
N PRO A 99 -8.89 6.43 -3.57
CA PRO A 99 -8.18 7.13 -4.63
C PRO A 99 -9.08 8.20 -5.26
N GLY A 100 -8.55 9.42 -5.40
CA GLY A 100 -9.27 10.53 -6.03
C GLY A 100 -9.31 10.40 -7.56
N LYS A 101 -8.13 10.48 -8.21
CA LYS A 101 -7.97 10.30 -9.65
C LYS A 101 -7.00 9.14 -9.89
N ILE A 102 -7.34 8.23 -10.79
CA ILE A 102 -6.43 7.19 -11.28
C ILE A 102 -6.19 7.46 -12.76
N ILE A 103 -4.95 7.80 -13.11
CA ILE A 103 -4.54 8.16 -14.47
C ILE A 103 -3.60 7.07 -14.97
N ALA A 104 -3.99 6.37 -16.01
CA ALA A 104 -3.19 5.35 -16.68
C ALA A 104 -2.58 5.91 -17.96
N LEU A 105 -1.35 5.51 -18.27
CA LEU A 105 -0.60 5.99 -19.42
C LEU A 105 -0.65 4.97 -20.56
N VAL A 106 -0.86 5.44 -21.78
CA VAL A 106 -0.94 4.57 -22.95
C VAL A 106 0.46 4.27 -23.48
N GLN A 107 0.84 3.00 -23.50
CA GLN A 107 2.04 2.47 -24.18
C GLN A 107 3.32 3.29 -23.92
N ASN A 108 3.53 3.72 -22.67
CA ASN A 108 4.72 4.47 -22.27
C ASN A 108 5.97 3.60 -22.10
N TYR A 109 5.85 2.28 -22.30
CA TYR A 109 6.96 1.32 -22.35
C TYR A 109 7.20 0.92 -23.81
N ARG A 110 8.38 1.23 -24.34
CA ARG A 110 8.73 0.98 -25.75
C ARG A 110 8.49 -0.47 -26.19
N LYS A 111 8.95 -1.43 -25.39
CA LYS A 111 8.79 -2.86 -25.68
C LYS A 111 7.31 -3.27 -25.81
N HIS A 112 6.46 -2.74 -24.94
CA HIS A 112 5.02 -3.04 -24.97
C HIS A 112 4.33 -2.42 -26.20
N ALA A 113 4.74 -1.22 -26.64
CA ALA A 113 4.24 -0.66 -27.89
C ALA A 113 4.59 -1.56 -29.10
N GLU A 114 5.83 -2.07 -29.13
CA GLU A 114 6.34 -2.94 -30.19
C GLU A 114 5.60 -4.30 -30.28
N GLU A 115 5.07 -4.82 -29.16
CA GLU A 115 4.28 -6.08 -29.12
C GLU A 115 3.05 -6.04 -30.05
N PHE A 116 2.48 -4.86 -30.25
CA PHE A 116 1.32 -4.63 -31.12
C PHE A 116 1.70 -3.98 -32.45
N GLY A 117 3.00 -3.90 -32.78
CA GLY A 117 3.49 -3.22 -33.98
C GLY A 117 3.33 -1.70 -33.94
N ASN A 118 3.17 -1.11 -32.75
CA ASN A 118 3.03 0.33 -32.56
C ASN A 118 4.38 0.95 -32.17
N THR A 119 4.50 2.26 -32.37
CA THR A 119 5.53 3.08 -31.73
C THR A 119 4.95 3.81 -30.52
N PRO A 120 5.73 4.04 -29.45
CA PRO A 120 5.27 4.85 -28.33
C PRO A 120 4.74 6.21 -28.79
N PRO A 121 3.65 6.72 -28.21
CA PRO A 121 3.11 8.03 -28.56
C PRO A 121 4.16 9.16 -28.41
N GLU A 122 4.22 10.09 -29.37
CA GLU A 122 5.14 11.24 -29.30
C GLU A 122 4.81 12.21 -28.15
N LYS A 123 3.57 12.20 -27.67
CA LYS A 123 3.08 12.99 -26.54
C LYS A 123 2.43 12.06 -25.53
N ILE A 124 2.38 12.47 -24.27
CA ILE A 124 1.70 11.70 -23.22
C ILE A 124 0.22 11.55 -23.59
N VAL A 125 -0.19 10.31 -23.78
CA VAL A 125 -1.61 9.93 -23.91
C VAL A 125 -1.98 9.19 -22.63
N PHE A 126 -3.10 9.58 -22.03
CA PHE A 126 -3.57 8.99 -20.79
C PHE A 126 -5.08 8.80 -20.80
N PHE A 127 -5.57 7.90 -19.95
CA PHE A 127 -6.99 7.69 -19.70
C PHE A 127 -7.23 7.55 -18.20
N ALA A 128 -8.50 7.75 -17.79
CA ALA A 128 -8.89 7.60 -16.39
C ALA A 128 -9.41 6.18 -16.12
N LYS A 129 -9.04 5.63 -14.97
CA LYS A 129 -9.65 4.42 -14.41
C LYS A 129 -10.59 4.78 -13.27
N PHE A 130 -11.72 4.10 -13.17
CA PHE A 130 -12.68 4.35 -12.10
C PHE A 130 -12.15 3.84 -10.74
N PRO A 131 -12.20 4.65 -9.67
CA PRO A 131 -11.78 4.26 -8.32
C PRO A 131 -12.38 2.92 -7.83
N SER A 132 -13.62 2.64 -8.21
CA SER A 132 -14.36 1.43 -7.83
C SER A 132 -13.80 0.13 -8.43
N THR A 133 -12.83 0.21 -9.35
CA THR A 133 -12.23 -0.95 -10.02
C THR A 133 -10.95 -1.46 -9.35
N MET A 134 -10.52 -0.82 -8.25
CA MET A 134 -9.35 -1.23 -7.50
C MET A 134 -9.66 -2.43 -6.60
N LEU A 135 -8.85 -3.48 -6.72
CA LEU A 135 -8.87 -4.64 -5.85
C LEU A 135 -7.65 -4.64 -4.93
N PRO A 136 -7.73 -5.26 -3.75
CA PRO A 136 -6.54 -5.53 -2.94
C PRO A 136 -5.60 -6.51 -3.64
N HIS A 137 -4.36 -6.61 -3.17
CA HIS A 137 -3.49 -7.72 -3.56
C HIS A 137 -4.16 -9.06 -3.25
N MET A 138 -4.02 -10.03 -4.15
CA MET A 138 -4.73 -11.32 -4.13
C MET A 138 -6.27 -11.21 -4.18
N GLY A 139 -6.80 -10.05 -4.60
CA GLY A 139 -8.22 -9.87 -4.84
C GLY A 139 -8.70 -10.68 -6.05
N GLU A 140 -9.97 -11.06 -6.02
CA GLU A 140 -10.59 -11.87 -7.08
C GLU A 140 -11.13 -11.01 -8.21
N ILE A 141 -10.81 -11.38 -9.46
CA ILE A 141 -11.40 -10.80 -10.66
C ILE A 141 -12.55 -11.71 -11.10
N VAL A 142 -13.75 -11.16 -11.16
CA VAL A 142 -14.95 -11.89 -11.60
C VAL A 142 -15.22 -11.55 -13.06
N PHE A 143 -15.21 -12.57 -13.92
CA PHE A 143 -15.57 -12.41 -15.32
C PHE A 143 -17.08 -12.54 -15.53
N PRO A 144 -17.73 -11.56 -16.19
CA PRO A 144 -19.13 -11.71 -16.56
C PRO A 144 -19.32 -12.92 -17.47
N GLY A 145 -20.35 -13.74 -17.22
CA GLY A 145 -20.62 -14.93 -18.05
C GLY A 145 -20.96 -14.61 -19.51
N SER A 146 -21.34 -13.38 -19.82
CA SER A 146 -21.56 -12.89 -21.19
C SER A 146 -20.26 -12.53 -21.92
N LEU A 147 -19.11 -12.55 -21.26
CA LEU A 147 -17.82 -12.24 -21.87
C LEU A 147 -17.41 -13.38 -22.81
N ASN A 148 -17.49 -13.15 -24.12
CA ASN A 148 -17.13 -14.12 -25.15
C ASN A 148 -15.76 -13.81 -25.81
N SER A 149 -14.95 -12.96 -25.17
CA SER A 149 -13.68 -12.47 -25.69
C SER A 149 -12.50 -12.85 -24.78
N ARG A 150 -11.28 -12.59 -25.28
CA ARG A 150 -10.04 -12.80 -24.52
C ARG A 150 -9.94 -11.80 -23.37
N VAL A 151 -9.49 -12.29 -22.23
CA VAL A 151 -9.00 -11.48 -21.10
C VAL A 151 -7.47 -11.49 -21.13
N ASP A 152 -6.87 -10.33 -20.90
CA ASP A 152 -5.43 -10.21 -20.71
C ASP A 152 -5.09 -9.42 -19.45
N HIS A 153 -3.86 -9.59 -18.99
CA HIS A 153 -3.29 -8.86 -17.86
C HIS A 153 -2.27 -7.85 -18.38
N GLU A 154 -2.22 -6.70 -17.72
CA GLU A 154 -1.21 -5.66 -17.99
C GLU A 154 -0.34 -5.52 -16.75
N VAL A 155 0.98 -5.56 -16.95
CA VAL A 155 1.96 -5.33 -15.87
C VAL A 155 2.30 -3.86 -15.86
N GLU A 156 1.83 -3.16 -14.83
CA GLU A 156 2.01 -1.71 -14.68
C GLU A 156 2.72 -1.33 -13.37
N LEU A 157 3.37 -0.17 -13.36
CA LEU A 157 3.87 0.48 -12.16
C LEU A 157 3.01 1.71 -11.84
N GLY A 158 2.36 1.69 -10.68
CA GLY A 158 1.61 2.84 -10.16
C GLY A 158 2.46 3.73 -9.26
N VAL A 159 2.30 5.05 -9.42
CA VAL A 159 2.86 6.06 -8.51
C VAL A 159 1.71 6.76 -7.80
N VAL A 160 1.82 6.88 -6.47
CA VAL A 160 0.85 7.60 -5.64
C VAL A 160 1.43 8.98 -5.31
N ILE A 161 0.62 10.02 -5.50
CA ILE A 161 0.99 11.43 -5.36
C ILE A 161 0.04 12.09 -4.36
#